data_AF-A7HV38-F1
#
_entry.id   AF-A7HV38-F1
#
_cell.length_a   1.000
_cell.length_b   1.000
_cell.length_c   1.000
_cell.angle_alpha   90.00
_cell.angle_beta   90.00
_cell.angle_gamma   90.00
#
_symmetry.space_group_name_H-M   'P 1'
#
loop_
_entity.id
_entity.type
_entity.pdbx_description
1 polymer ?
#
loop_
_entity_poly.entity_id
_entity_poly.type
_entity_poly.pdbx_seq_one_letter_code
_entity_poly.pdbx_strand_id
1 'polypeptide(L)'
;MVENADYEAAWADMRRRRLILLAVFAGYLPGVVLLSLIATAVLNAFGAALGENLFFVIGISWMGAFLAVGIWYSWFRCPRCNNQFFMTWWCGNPLARKCLHCGLPRGAPSPTSTR
;
A
#
# COMPACT_ATOMS: atom_id res chain seq x y z
N MET A 1 0.67 2.96 -30.86
CA MET A 1 -0.26 2.16 -30.03
C MET A 1 0.41 1.60 -28.76
N VAL A 2 1.72 1.31 -28.77
CA VAL A 2 2.45 0.78 -27.59
C VAL A 2 2.43 1.74 -26.38
N GLU A 3 2.58 3.05 -26.59
CA GLU A 3 2.59 4.04 -25.49
C GLU A 3 1.31 4.07 -24.62
N ASN A 4 0.14 3.81 -25.22
CA ASN A 4 -1.11 3.76 -24.46
C ASN A 4 -1.20 2.50 -23.59
N ALA A 5 -0.78 1.35 -24.13
CA ALA A 5 -0.75 0.10 -23.38
C ALA A 5 0.21 0.18 -22.18
N ASP A 6 1.35 0.85 -22.35
CA ASP A 6 2.32 1.07 -21.27
C ASP A 6 1.76 1.94 -20.14
N TYR A 7 1.02 3.00 -20.49
CA TYR A 7 0.34 3.85 -19.50
C TYR A 7 -0.74 3.07 -18.74
N GLU A 8 -1.57 2.31 -19.45
CA GLU A 8 -2.62 1.50 -18.81
C GLU A 8 -2.03 0.45 -17.86
N ALA A 9 -0.94 -0.21 -18.25
CA ALA A 9 -0.22 -1.15 -17.41
C ALA A 9 0.33 -0.47 -16.14
N ALA A 10 0.94 0.71 -16.26
CA ALA A 10 1.43 1.48 -15.13
C ALA A 10 0.29 1.86 -14.16
N TRP A 11 -0.86 2.29 -14.68
CA TRP A 11 -2.03 2.61 -13.85
C TRP A 11 -2.69 1.37 -13.24
N ALA A 12 -2.65 0.22 -13.91
CA ALA A 12 -3.07 -1.06 -13.35
C ALA A 12 -2.18 -1.47 -12.16
N ASP A 13 -0.86 -1.34 -12.30
CA ASP A 13 0.09 -1.59 -11.20
C ASP A 13 -0.19 -0.67 -10.00
N MET A 14 -0.37 0.64 -10.24
CA MET A 14 -0.72 1.59 -9.19
C MET A 14 -2.01 1.21 -8.44
N ARG A 15 -3.04 0.77 -9.18
CA ARG A 15 -4.31 0.31 -8.60
C ARG A 15 -4.10 -0.95 -7.76
N ARG A 16 -3.32 -1.90 -8.24
CA ARG A 16 -2.98 -3.13 -7.51
C ARG A 16 -2.25 -2.81 -6.21
N ARG A 17 -1.25 -1.93 -6.24
CA ARG A 17 -0.53 -1.49 -5.02
C ARG A 17 -1.48 -0.87 -4.00
N ARG A 18 -2.40 -0.02 -4.46
CA ARG A 18 -3.41 0.60 -3.60
C ARG A 18 -4.36 -0.43 -2.99
N LEU A 19 -4.81 -1.40 -3.78
CA LEU A 19 -5.68 -2.48 -3.29
C LEU A 19 -4.95 -3.34 -2.25
N ILE A 20 -3.67 -3.66 -2.45
CA ILE A 20 -2.86 -4.40 -1.48
C ILE A 20 -2.71 -3.59 -0.19
N LEU A 21 -2.40 -2.29 -0.27
CA LEU A 21 -2.32 -1.42 0.90
C LEU A 21 -3.65 -1.38 1.66
N LEU A 22 -4.76 -1.24 0.94
CA LEU A 22 -6.10 -1.28 1.53
C LEU A 22 -6.44 -2.64 2.12
N ALA A 23 -6.03 -3.75 1.49
CA ALA A 23 -6.26 -5.10 2.00
C ALA A 23 -5.47 -5.35 3.29
N VAL A 24 -4.20 -4.92 3.35
CA VAL A 24 -3.37 -5.00 4.56
C VAL A 24 -3.97 -4.15 5.67
N PHE A 25 -4.38 -2.92 5.36
CA PHE A 25 -5.04 -2.01 6.30
C PHE A 25 -6.38 -2.57 6.81
N ALA A 26 -7.25 -2.99 5.91
CA ALA A 26 -8.56 -3.56 6.24
C ALA A 26 -8.43 -4.89 6.97
N GLY A 27 -7.36 -5.66 6.71
CA GLY A 27 -7.02 -6.90 7.41
C GLY A 27 -6.68 -6.69 8.89
N TYR A 28 -6.40 -5.45 9.33
CA TYR A 28 -6.19 -5.13 10.74
C TYR A 28 -7.38 -5.50 11.62
N LEU A 29 -8.57 -5.02 11.26
CA LEU A 29 -9.79 -5.21 12.04
C LEU A 29 -10.16 -6.69 12.22
N PRO A 30 -10.32 -7.51 11.16
CA PRO A 30 -10.59 -8.92 11.30
C PRO A 30 -9.40 -9.65 11.94
N GLY A 31 -8.16 -9.20 11.71
CA GLY A 31 -6.96 -9.74 12.34
C GLY A 31 -6.99 -9.59 13.86
N VAL A 32 -7.28 -8.38 14.37
CA VAL A 32 -7.39 -8.10 15.81
C VAL A 32 -8.53 -8.89 16.44
N VAL A 33 -9.69 -8.97 15.79
CA VAL A 33 -10.83 -9.75 16.29
C VAL A 33 -10.48 -11.23 16.37
N LEU A 34 -9.92 -11.80 15.30
CA LEU A 34 -9.53 -13.22 15.26
C LEU A 34 -8.45 -13.52 16.33
N LEU A 35 -7.46 -12.64 16.49
CA LEU A 35 -6.43 -12.77 17.51
C LEU A 35 -7.01 -12.71 18.92
N SER A 36 -7.98 -11.83 19.15
CA SER A 36 -8.68 -11.73 20.45
C SER A 36 -9.40 -13.02 20.78
N LEU A 37 -10.08 -13.63 19.80
CA LEU A 37 -10.75 -14.92 19.97
C LEU A 37 -9.76 -16.06 20.23
N ILE A 38 -8.67 -16.12 19.45
CA ILE A 38 -7.62 -17.14 19.62
C ILE A 38 -6.97 -17.01 20.99
N ALA A 39 -6.59 -15.80 21.39
CA ALA A 39 -5.96 -15.60 22.68
C ALA A 39 -6.91 -15.96 23.83
N THR A 40 -8.18 -15.58 23.73
CA THR A 40 -9.18 -15.99 24.75
C THR A 40 -9.27 -17.51 24.83
N ALA A 41 -9.27 -18.22 23.70
CA ALA A 41 -9.27 -19.68 23.67
C ALA A 41 -7.98 -20.29 24.26
N VAL A 42 -6.81 -19.73 23.93
CA VAL A 42 -5.50 -20.19 24.45
C VAL A 42 -5.36 -19.94 25.94
N LEU A 43 -5.79 -18.77 26.43
CA LEU A 43 -5.79 -18.43 27.85
C LEU A 43 -6.64 -19.43 28.66
N ASN A 44 -7.83 -19.76 28.14
CA ASN A 44 -8.73 -20.74 28.75
C ASN A 44 -8.17 -22.17 28.73
N ALA A 45 -7.32 -22.52 27.76
CA ALA A 45 -6.81 -23.88 27.58
C ALA A 45 -5.41 -24.13 28.18
N PHE A 46 -4.53 -23.12 28.18
CA PHE A 46 -3.09 -23.30 28.47
C PHE A 46 -2.49 -22.26 29.45
N GLY A 47 -3.29 -21.30 29.95
CA GLY A 47 -2.84 -20.30 30.94
C GLY A 47 -2.17 -19.05 30.35
N ALA A 48 -2.01 -18.02 31.20
CA ALA A 48 -1.78 -16.63 30.81
C ALA A 48 -0.47 -16.32 30.03
N ALA A 49 0.60 -17.08 30.29
CA ALA A 49 1.95 -16.70 29.88
C ALA A 49 2.23 -16.81 28.36
N LEU A 50 1.47 -17.63 27.62
CA LEU A 50 1.67 -17.82 26.17
C LEU A 50 0.92 -16.79 25.31
N GLY A 51 -0.16 -16.19 25.82
CA GLY A 51 -1.05 -15.32 25.05
C GLY A 51 -0.43 -13.94 24.74
N GLU A 52 0.24 -13.32 25.71
CA GLU A 52 0.71 -11.93 25.59
C GLU A 52 1.82 -11.77 24.54
N ASN A 53 2.81 -12.68 24.52
CA ASN A 53 3.92 -12.62 23.58
C ASN A 53 3.46 -12.76 22.12
N LEU A 54 2.43 -13.58 21.86
CA LEU A 54 1.90 -13.79 20.52
C LEU A 54 1.27 -12.53 19.94
N PHE A 55 0.51 -11.78 20.76
CA PHE A 55 -0.09 -10.52 20.33
C PHE A 55 0.95 -9.48 19.91
N PHE A 56 2.01 -9.30 20.70
CA PHE A 56 3.05 -8.33 20.38
C PHE A 56 3.77 -8.69 19.08
N VAL A 57 4.15 -9.96 18.88
CA VAL A 57 4.82 -10.41 17.66
C VAL A 57 3.92 -10.20 16.43
N ILE A 58 2.64 -10.51 16.54
CA ILE A 58 1.70 -10.37 15.41
C ILE A 58 1.40 -8.90 15.13
N GLY A 59 1.22 -8.07 16.16
CA GLY A 59 1.02 -6.63 16.02
C GLY A 59 2.22 -5.94 15.37
N ILE A 60 3.44 -6.24 15.82
CA ILE A 60 4.68 -5.68 15.26
C ILE A 60 4.87 -6.15 13.82
N SER A 61 4.67 -7.43 13.53
CA SER A 61 4.82 -7.95 12.17
C SER A 61 3.79 -7.34 11.20
N TRP A 62 2.55 -7.14 11.64
CA TRP A 62 1.54 -6.44 10.85
C TRP A 62 1.90 -4.96 10.62
N MET A 63 2.37 -4.26 11.65
CA MET A 63 2.84 -2.87 11.52
C MET A 63 4.00 -2.78 10.51
N GLY A 64 4.95 -3.71 10.57
CA GLY A 64 6.05 -3.82 9.61
C GLY A 64 5.56 -4.07 8.19
N ALA A 65 4.59 -4.96 8.00
CA ALA A 65 3.98 -5.23 6.70
C ALA A 65 3.25 -3.99 6.14
N PHE A 66 2.49 -3.29 6.98
CA PHE A 66 1.79 -2.06 6.58
C PHE A 66 2.78 -0.97 6.15
N LEU A 67 3.85 -0.74 6.92
CA LEU A 67 4.90 0.22 6.57
C LEU A 67 5.61 -0.16 5.26
N ALA A 68 5.99 -1.43 5.11
CA ALA A 68 6.65 -1.92 3.90
C ALA A 68 5.78 -1.71 2.64
N VAL A 69 4.49 -2.05 2.73
CA VAL A 69 3.54 -1.85 1.62
C VAL A 69 3.28 -0.36 1.36
N GLY A 70 3.23 0.48 2.39
CA GLY A 70 3.10 1.93 2.26
C GLY A 70 4.30 2.56 1.54
N ILE A 71 5.52 2.14 1.88
CA ILE A 71 6.75 2.56 1.18
C ILE A 71 6.73 2.09 -0.27
N TRP A 72 6.40 0.82 -0.50
CA TRP A 72 6.29 0.25 -1.84
C TRP A 72 5.24 0.96 -2.71
N TYR A 73 4.11 1.37 -2.13
CA TYR A 73 3.11 2.19 -2.80
C TYR A 73 3.66 3.59 -3.15
N SER A 74 4.36 4.22 -2.21
CA SER A 74 4.92 5.57 -2.36
C SER A 74 6.02 5.63 -3.42
N TRP A 75 6.74 4.53 -3.65
CA TRP A 75 7.76 4.38 -4.68
C TRP A 75 7.22 4.14 -6.10
N PHE A 76 5.91 4.22 -6.31
CA PHE A 76 5.34 4.18 -7.65
C PHE A 76 5.94 5.28 -8.56
N ARG A 77 6.43 4.89 -9.73
CA ARG A 77 7.06 5.78 -10.71
C ARG A 77 6.05 6.25 -11.75
N CYS A 78 6.08 7.54 -12.07
CA CYS A 78 5.21 8.14 -13.07
C CYS A 78 5.59 7.64 -14.49
N PRO A 79 4.65 7.12 -15.31
CA PRO A 79 4.97 6.61 -16.65
C PRO A 79 5.50 7.69 -17.62
N ARG A 80 5.20 8.98 -17.36
CA ARG A 80 5.67 10.11 -18.18
C ARG A 80 7.09 10.58 -17.87
N CYS A 81 7.39 10.83 -16.60
CA CYS A 81 8.67 11.44 -16.19
C CYS A 81 9.58 10.49 -15.40
N ASN A 82 9.14 9.25 -15.16
CA ASN A 82 9.84 8.19 -14.42
C ASN A 82 10.23 8.53 -12.96
N ASN A 83 9.81 9.68 -12.44
CA ASN A 83 10.03 10.10 -11.06
C ASN A 83 8.95 9.54 -10.11
N GLN A 84 9.21 9.59 -8.80
CA GLN A 84 8.25 9.18 -7.77
C GLN A 84 6.97 10.00 -7.88
N PHE A 85 5.83 9.35 -8.07
CA PHE A 85 4.55 10.03 -8.31
C PHE A 85 4.09 10.85 -7.10
N PHE A 86 4.35 10.33 -5.90
CA PHE A 86 3.83 10.81 -4.62
C PHE A 86 4.82 11.62 -3.79
N MET A 87 6.08 11.67 -4.19
CA MET A 87 7.14 12.21 -3.35
C MET A 87 8.05 13.10 -4.19
N THR A 88 8.31 14.30 -3.69
CA THR A 88 9.41 15.16 -4.11
C THR A 88 10.50 15.13 -3.06
N TRP A 89 11.63 15.78 -3.34
CA TRP A 89 12.73 15.87 -2.38
C TRP A 89 12.34 16.56 -1.06
N TRP A 90 11.29 17.40 -1.08
CA TRP A 90 10.88 18.24 0.05
C TRP A 90 9.50 17.90 0.63
N CYS A 91 8.64 17.22 -0.13
CA CYS A 91 7.25 16.96 0.25
C CYS A 91 6.79 15.59 -0.25
N GLY A 92 6.23 14.79 0.66
CA GLY A 92 5.51 13.55 0.35
C GLY A 92 4.01 13.76 0.48
N ASN A 93 3.26 13.53 -0.59
CA ASN A 93 1.80 13.46 -0.53
C ASN A 93 1.33 12.13 -1.14
N PRO A 94 1.16 11.06 -0.33
CA PRO A 94 0.68 9.76 -0.80
C PRO A 94 -0.75 9.81 -1.36
N LEU A 95 -1.49 10.89 -1.14
CA LEU A 95 -2.84 11.13 -1.67
C LEU A 95 -2.85 12.07 -2.88
N ALA A 96 -1.68 12.39 -3.46
CA ALA A 96 -1.58 13.24 -4.63
C ALA A 96 -2.43 12.68 -5.80
N ARG A 97 -3.29 13.52 -6.37
CA ARG A 97 -4.11 13.18 -7.55
C ARG A 97 -3.37 13.42 -8.87
N LYS A 98 -2.23 14.11 -8.82
CA LYS A 98 -1.36 14.46 -9.94
C LYS A 98 0.08 14.17 -9.53
N CYS A 99 0.93 13.80 -10.48
CA CYS A 99 2.37 13.63 -10.23
C CYS A 99 2.95 14.93 -9.68
N LEU A 100 3.67 14.88 -8.56
CA LEU A 100 4.26 16.07 -7.95
C LEU A 100 5.41 16.70 -8.77
N HIS A 101 5.92 16.00 -9.80
CA HIS A 101 6.99 16.48 -10.67
C HIS A 101 6.48 17.03 -11.99
N CYS A 102 5.72 16.23 -12.76
CA CYS A 102 5.25 16.61 -14.10
C CYS A 102 3.77 17.04 -14.15
N GLY A 103 3.04 16.97 -13.04
CA GLY A 103 1.62 17.33 -12.98
C GLY A 103 0.67 16.35 -13.67
N LEU A 104 1.16 15.21 -14.19
CA LEU A 104 0.33 14.21 -14.87
C LEU A 104 -0.83 13.75 -13.96
N PRO A 105 -2.09 13.92 -14.37
CA PRO A 105 -3.23 13.43 -13.61
C PRO A 105 -3.20 11.90 -13.48
N ARG A 106 -3.60 11.40 -12.32
CA ARG A 106 -3.74 9.96 -12.09
C ARG A 106 -4.74 9.36 -13.10
N GLY A 107 -4.32 8.33 -13.82
CA GLY A 107 -5.15 7.65 -14.82
C GLY A 107 -5.26 8.38 -16.17
N ALA A 108 -4.45 9.41 -16.41
CA ALA A 108 -4.43 10.08 -17.71
C ALA A 108 -3.91 9.14 -18.82
N PRO A 109 -4.49 9.20 -20.04
CA PRO A 109 -3.98 8.47 -21.20
C PRO A 109 -2.63 9.04 -21.66
N SER A 110 -1.93 8.33 -22.56
CA SER A 110 -0.66 8.84 -23.10
C SER A 110 -0.91 10.19 -23.81
N PRO A 111 0.05 11.14 -23.76
CA PRO A 111 -0.08 12.36 -24.55
C PRO A 111 -0.18 11.96 -26.02
N THR A 112 -1.28 12.34 -26.68
CA THR A 112 -1.42 12.16 -28.12
C THR A 112 -0.38 13.06 -28.78
N SER A 113 0.65 12.49 -29.39
CA SER A 113 1.61 13.24 -30.18
C SER A 113 0.89 13.76 -31.43
N THR A 114 0.44 15.01 -31.39
CA THR A 114 0.08 15.74 -32.60
C THR A 114 1.37 15.91 -33.39
N ARG A 115 1.51 15.10 -34.44
CA ARG A 115 2.59 15.16 -35.43
C ARG A 115 2.60 16.50 -36.14
#